data_AF-A0A5J4Q3E8-F1
#
_entry.id   AF-A0A5J4Q3E8-F1
#
_cell.length_a   1.000
_cell.length_b   1.000
_cell.length_c   1.000
_cell.angle_alpha   90.00
_cell.angle_beta   90.00
_cell.angle_gamma   90.00
#
_symmetry.space_group_name_H-M   'P 1'
#
loop_
_entity.id
_entity.type
_entity.pdbx_description
1 polymer ?
#
loop_
_entity_poly.entity_id
_entity_poly.type
_entity_poly.pdbx_seq_one_letter_code
_entity_poly.pdbx_strand_id
1 'polypeptide(L)'
;MAITKPYHRNYREFIKRSNSGYSSWAFIVDRKYADSPHYFVKAFLLLQEDIKSLFNYIEPSDINLLTFSFKIHELLIRTCLEIEANFKAILRENIYAPVFKGGKKEGQSKTEDLWNMNDYIKINKT
;
A
#
# COMPACT_ATOMS: atom_id res chain seq x y z
N MET A 1 8.31 19.28 -9.98
CA MET A 1 8.21 18.06 -10.81
C MET A 1 8.90 16.92 -10.07
N ALA A 2 8.16 15.87 -9.73
CA ALA A 2 8.61 14.48 -9.79
C ALA A 2 7.40 13.58 -9.47
N ILE A 3 6.85 12.92 -10.50
CA ILE A 3 6.28 11.58 -10.38
C ILE A 3 6.61 10.86 -11.69
N THR A 4 7.79 10.24 -11.76
CA THR A 4 8.15 9.36 -12.86
C THR A 4 7.84 7.95 -12.39
N LYS A 5 6.82 7.30 -12.97
CA LYS A 5 6.44 5.93 -12.62
C LYS A 5 7.51 4.92 -13.09
N PRO A 6 7.66 3.75 -12.44
CA PRO A 6 6.96 3.31 -11.24
C PRO A 6 7.35 4.14 -10.00
N TYR A 7 6.42 4.28 -9.04
CA TYR A 7 6.72 4.95 -7.78
C TYR A 7 7.86 4.21 -7.06
N HIS A 8 8.80 4.95 -6.47
CA HIS A 8 9.76 4.38 -5.52
C HIS A 8 9.00 3.66 -4.40
N ARG A 9 9.50 2.52 -3.92
CA ARG A 9 8.80 1.58 -3.01
C ARG A 9 7.60 0.83 -3.57
N ASN A 10 7.39 0.85 -4.89
CA ASN A 10 6.35 0.06 -5.55
C ASN A 10 6.97 -1.02 -6.43
N TYR A 11 6.60 -2.29 -6.21
CA TYR A 11 6.93 -3.38 -7.12
C TYR A 11 5.86 -3.50 -8.20
N ARG A 12 6.26 -3.64 -9.47
CA ARG A 12 5.36 -3.96 -10.58
C ARG A 12 5.98 -4.96 -11.54
N GLU A 13 5.16 -5.88 -12.01
CA GLU A 13 5.51 -6.79 -13.10
C GLU A 13 5.62 -6.01 -14.43
N PHE A 14 6.42 -6.54 -15.36
CA PHE A 14 6.55 -6.01 -16.71
C PHE A 14 5.23 -6.11 -17.49
N ILE A 15 4.93 -5.08 -18.28
CA ILE A 15 3.92 -5.20 -19.34
C ILE A 15 4.46 -6.18 -20.37
N LYS A 16 3.82 -7.34 -20.50
CA LYS A 16 4.21 -8.39 -21.44
C LYS A 16 4.21 -7.83 -22.88
N ARG A 17 5.39 -7.78 -23.51
CA ARG A 17 5.63 -7.38 -24.90
C ARG A 17 6.76 -8.23 -25.48
N SER A 18 6.96 -8.22 -26.80
CA SER A 18 7.97 -9.08 -27.46
C SER A 18 9.38 -8.98 -26.85
N ASN A 19 9.77 -7.81 -26.34
CA ASN A 19 11.09 -7.54 -25.74
C ASN A 19 11.08 -7.39 -24.21
N SER A 20 9.98 -7.72 -23.51
CA SER A 20 9.86 -7.43 -22.07
C SER A 20 10.73 -8.30 -21.15
N GLY A 21 11.35 -9.37 -21.67
CA GLY A 21 12.15 -10.31 -20.87
C GLY A 21 13.66 -10.03 -20.80
N TYR A 22 14.21 -9.20 -21.69
CA TYR A 22 15.67 -9.09 -21.89
C TYR A 22 16.41 -8.34 -20.78
N SER A 23 15.72 -7.49 -20.03
CA SER A 23 16.28 -6.62 -18.98
C SER A 23 15.52 -6.70 -17.66
N SER A 24 14.84 -7.83 -17.41
CA SER A 24 13.96 -7.99 -16.25
C SER A 24 14.69 -7.82 -14.91
N TRP A 25 15.92 -8.32 -14.83
CA TRP A 25 16.77 -8.26 -13.64
C TRP A 25 17.19 -6.84 -13.21
N ALA A 26 17.28 -5.90 -14.15
CA ALA A 26 17.83 -4.56 -13.91
C ALA A 26 16.87 -3.63 -13.14
N PHE A 27 15.56 -3.91 -13.16
CA PHE A 27 14.55 -3.15 -12.42
C PHE A 27 14.06 -3.84 -11.14
N ILE A 28 14.47 -5.09 -10.90
CA ILE A 28 14.08 -5.86 -9.70
C ILE A 28 14.87 -5.38 -8.47
N VAL A 29 16.06 -4.80 -8.66
CA VAL A 29 16.95 -4.41 -7.56
C VAL A 29 17.13 -2.90 -7.52
N ASP A 30 16.17 -2.20 -6.94
CA ASP A 30 16.39 -0.84 -6.49
C ASP A 30 17.19 -0.87 -5.17
N ARG A 31 18.49 -0.56 -5.26
CA ARG A 31 19.37 -0.53 -4.08
C ARG A 31 18.98 0.54 -3.05
N LYS A 32 18.17 1.53 -3.45
CA LYS A 32 17.64 2.58 -2.57
C LYS A 32 16.19 2.35 -2.17
N TYR A 33 15.58 1.23 -2.57
CA TYR A 33 14.17 0.89 -2.33
C TYR A 33 13.68 1.29 -0.94
N ALA A 34 14.45 0.95 0.09
CA ALA A 34 14.24 1.47 1.44
C ALA A 34 15.57 1.48 2.22
N ASP A 35 15.79 2.54 3.00
CA ASP A 35 16.89 2.57 3.96
C ASP A 35 16.74 1.49 5.05
N SER A 36 15.50 1.08 5.34
CA SER A 36 15.18 0.06 6.34
C SER A 36 13.96 -0.78 5.91
N PRO A 37 14.14 -1.76 5.00
CA PRO A 37 13.06 -2.55 4.41
C PRO A 37 12.30 -3.39 5.45
N HIS A 38 12.95 -3.77 6.55
CA HIS A 38 12.37 -4.55 7.63
C HIS A 38 11.12 -3.89 8.25
N TYR A 39 11.07 -2.54 8.31
CA TYR A 39 9.89 -1.86 8.86
C TYR A 39 8.65 -2.06 7.99
N PHE A 40 8.82 -2.12 6.67
CA PHE A 40 7.70 -2.31 5.74
C PHE A 40 7.18 -3.74 5.74
N VAL A 41 8.04 -4.72 6.02
CA VAL A 41 7.66 -6.14 6.11
C VAL A 41 7.10 -6.49 7.49
N LYS A 42 7.57 -5.81 8.55
CA LYS A 42 7.17 -6.09 9.94
C LYS A 42 5.65 -5.99 10.14
N ALA A 43 5.00 -4.96 9.62
CA ALA A 43 3.55 -4.80 9.71
C ALA A 43 2.80 -6.01 9.11
N PHE A 44 3.23 -6.46 7.94
CA PHE A 44 2.65 -7.64 7.29
C PHE A 44 2.87 -8.91 8.11
N LEU A 45 4.07 -9.12 8.68
CA LEU A 45 4.35 -10.29 9.51
C LEU A 45 3.48 -10.33 10.76
N LEU A 46 3.24 -9.18 11.41
CA LEU A 46 2.35 -9.09 12.56
C LEU A 46 0.89 -9.41 12.19
N LEU A 47 0.39 -8.87 11.07
CA LEU A 47 -0.95 -9.21 10.57
C LEU A 47 -1.07 -10.70 10.24
N GLN A 48 -0.02 -11.31 9.69
CA GLN A 48 0.01 -12.73 9.40
C GLN A 48 -0.05 -13.58 10.68
N GLU A 49 0.64 -13.18 11.75
CA GLU A 49 0.55 -13.83 13.06
C GLU A 49 -0.86 -13.72 13.65
N ASP A 50 -1.49 -12.55 13.55
CA ASP A 50 -2.86 -12.33 14.01
C ASP A 50 -3.86 -13.22 13.25
N ILE A 51 -3.72 -13.34 11.93
CA ILE A 51 -4.55 -14.23 11.09
C ILE A 51 -4.37 -15.70 11.50
N LYS A 52 -3.12 -16.15 11.69
CA LYS A 52 -2.86 -17.52 12.16
C LYS A 52 -3.51 -17.80 13.51
N SER A 53 -3.45 -16.82 14.42
CA SER A 53 -4.14 -16.91 15.71
C SER A 53 -5.65 -17.00 15.55
N LEU A 54 -6.25 -16.23 14.63
CA LEU A 54 -7.68 -16.28 14.32
C LEU A 54 -8.10 -17.67 13.82
N PHE A 55 -7.29 -18.31 12.98
CA PHE A 55 -7.59 -19.63 12.42
C PHE A 55 -7.57 -20.77 13.45
N ASN A 56 -7.04 -20.55 14.66
CA ASN A 56 -7.23 -21.49 15.76
C ASN A 56 -8.68 -21.51 16.31
N TYR A 57 -9.47 -20.49 16.01
CA TYR A 57 -10.85 -20.35 16.50
C TYR A 57 -11.90 -20.47 15.39
N ILE A 58 -11.56 -20.04 14.17
CA ILE A 58 -12.48 -20.03 13.03
C ILE A 58 -11.78 -20.65 11.83
N GLU A 59 -12.34 -21.74 11.33
CA GLU A 59 -11.85 -22.38 10.11
C GLU A 59 -12.10 -21.45 8.90
N PRO A 60 -11.12 -21.27 8.00
CA PRO A 60 -11.30 -20.51 6.77
C PRO A 60 -12.17 -21.29 5.78
N SER A 61 -13.49 -21.18 5.94
CA SER A 61 -14.49 -21.81 5.08
C SER A 61 -15.60 -20.83 4.69
N ASP A 62 -16.26 -21.05 3.56
CA ASP A 62 -17.34 -20.18 3.05
C ASP A 62 -18.50 -20.05 4.05
N ILE A 63 -18.75 -21.10 4.84
CA ILE A 63 -19.77 -21.13 5.90
C ILE A 63 -19.49 -20.04 6.95
N ASN A 64 -18.22 -19.73 7.19
CA ASN A 64 -17.78 -18.78 8.21
C ASN A 64 -17.59 -17.35 7.70
N LEU A 65 -17.99 -17.04 6.46
CA LEU A 65 -17.76 -15.72 5.85
C LEU A 65 -18.53 -14.59 6.56
N LEU A 66 -19.70 -14.92 7.12
CA LEU A 66 -20.54 -13.99 7.89
C LEU A 66 -20.24 -14.00 9.39
N THR A 67 -19.24 -14.76 9.84
CA THR A 67 -18.89 -14.87 11.25
C THR A 67 -18.36 -13.54 11.77
N PHE A 68 -19.01 -13.03 12.82
CA PHE A 68 -18.60 -11.80 13.49
C PHE A 68 -17.87 -12.10 14.79
N SER A 69 -16.79 -11.38 15.05
CA SER A 69 -16.08 -11.36 16.32
C SER A 69 -15.35 -10.03 16.46
N PHE A 70 -15.22 -9.53 17.69
CA PHE A 70 -14.40 -8.34 17.96
C PHE A 70 -12.95 -8.51 17.49
N LYS A 71 -12.40 -9.73 17.52
CA LYS A 71 -11.06 -10.02 17.00
C LYS A 71 -10.98 -9.86 15.48
N ILE A 72 -12.02 -10.28 14.75
CA ILE A 72 -12.09 -10.11 13.29
C ILE A 72 -12.18 -8.62 12.96
N HIS A 73 -13.05 -7.90 13.66
CA HIS A 73 -13.18 -6.45 13.49
C HIS A 73 -11.86 -5.73 13.77
N GLU A 74 -11.18 -6.03 14.88
CA GLU A 74 -9.88 -5.46 15.21
C GLU A 74 -8.83 -5.75 14.13
N LEU A 75 -8.74 -6.99 13.67
CA LEU A 75 -7.81 -7.40 12.61
C LEU A 75 -8.06 -6.66 11.30
N LEU A 76 -9.33 -6.49 10.91
CA LEU A 76 -9.70 -5.73 9.71
C LEU A 76 -9.29 -4.26 9.84
N ILE A 77 -9.56 -3.62 10.98
CA ILE A 77 -9.17 -2.23 11.22
C ILE A 77 -7.64 -2.08 11.21
N ARG A 78 -6.91 -2.97 11.89
CA ARG A 78 -5.44 -2.97 11.91
C ARG A 78 -4.88 -3.13 10.49
N THR A 79 -5.45 -4.03 9.71
CA THR A 79 -5.07 -4.23 8.30
C THR A 79 -5.26 -2.94 7.49
N CYS A 80 -6.41 -2.27 7.61
CA CYS A 80 -6.67 -1.01 6.92
C CYS A 80 -5.67 0.09 7.30
N LEU A 81 -5.35 0.23 8.58
CA LEU A 81 -4.40 1.24 9.08
C LEU A 81 -2.99 1.00 8.55
N GLU A 82 -2.51 -0.25 8.57
CA GLU A 82 -1.19 -0.60 8.07
C GLU A 82 -1.07 -0.40 6.55
N ILE A 83 -2.12 -0.75 5.79
CA ILE A 83 -2.17 -0.48 4.34
C ILE A 83 -2.15 1.02 4.06
N GLU A 84 -2.93 1.82 4.80
CA GLU A 84 -2.95 3.27 4.66
C GLU A 84 -1.57 3.88 4.97
N ALA A 85 -0.93 3.45 6.06
CA ALA A 85 0.40 3.91 6.43
C ALA A 85 1.43 3.58 5.34
N ASN A 86 1.33 2.40 4.71
CA ASN A 86 2.18 2.03 3.58
C ASN A 86 1.97 2.95 2.37
N PHE A 87 0.71 3.24 2.01
CA PHE A 87 0.42 4.18 0.92
C PHE A 87 0.95 5.58 1.19
N LYS A 88 0.80 6.08 2.43
CA LYS A 88 1.37 7.36 2.84
C LYS A 88 2.89 7.36 2.69
N ALA A 89 3.57 6.31 3.12
CA ALA A 89 5.02 6.19 3.01
C ALA A 89 5.50 6.16 1.55
N ILE A 90 4.78 5.48 0.64
CA ILE A 90 5.08 5.50 -0.80
C ILE A 90 4.93 6.92 -1.35
N LEU A 91 3.80 7.58 -1.08
CA LEU A 91 3.54 8.93 -1.60
C LEU A 91 4.55 9.96 -1.07
N ARG A 92 4.90 9.87 0.21
CA ARG A 92 5.90 10.75 0.86
C ARG A 92 7.27 10.62 0.18
N GLU A 93 7.70 9.40 -0.07
CA GLU A 93 8.99 9.11 -0.72
C GLU A 93 9.05 9.65 -2.15
N ASN A 94 7.90 9.70 -2.83
CA ASN A 94 7.78 10.20 -4.18
C ASN A 94 7.38 11.68 -4.22
N ILE A 95 7.60 12.43 -3.13
CA ILE A 95 7.40 13.89 -3.03
C ILE A 95 5.99 14.29 -3.49
N TYR A 96 5.00 13.47 -3.13
CA TYR A 96 3.62 13.71 -3.50
C TYR A 96 3.06 14.95 -2.77
N ALA A 97 2.76 15.99 -3.53
CA ALA A 97 2.18 17.24 -3.03
C ALA A 97 0.79 17.49 -3.66
N PRO A 98 -0.29 16.86 -3.15
CA PRO A 98 -1.63 17.08 -3.67
C PRO A 98 -2.14 18.49 -3.34
N VAL A 99 -2.98 19.02 -4.22
CA VAL A 99 -3.75 20.25 -3.98
C VAL A 99 -5.25 19.94 -3.98
N PHE A 100 -6.03 20.76 -3.27
CA PHE A 100 -7.49 20.67 -3.37
C PHE A 100 -7.94 21.03 -4.79
N LYS A 101 -8.77 20.18 -5.39
CA LYS A 101 -9.27 20.32 -6.76
C LYS A 101 -10.58 21.12 -6.89
N GLY A 102 -11.12 21.61 -5.78
CA GLY A 102 -12.37 22.36 -5.79
C GLY A 102 -12.79 22.83 -4.40
N GLY A 103 -13.74 23.76 -4.37
CA GLY A 103 -14.26 24.38 -3.15
C GLY A 103 -13.39 25.53 -2.64
N LYS A 104 -13.68 26.03 -1.44
CA LYS A 104 -13.05 27.26 -0.89
C LYS A 104 -11.53 27.18 -0.70
N LYS A 105 -10.95 25.97 -0.68
CA LYS A 105 -9.51 25.73 -0.50
C LYS A 105 -8.80 25.33 -1.80
N GLU A 106 -9.46 25.48 -2.95
CA GLU A 106 -8.89 25.11 -4.25
C GLU A 106 -7.50 25.73 -4.46
N GLY A 107 -6.58 24.92 -4.99
CA GLY A 107 -5.18 25.32 -5.22
C GLY A 107 -4.29 25.28 -3.98
N GLN A 108 -4.83 25.13 -2.76
CA GLN A 108 -4.02 24.98 -1.55
C GLN A 108 -3.45 23.57 -1.45
N SER A 109 -2.22 23.45 -0.93
CA SER A 109 -1.59 22.16 -0.64
C SER A 109 -2.35 21.42 0.45
N LYS A 110 -2.50 20.12 0.23
CA LYS A 110 -3.23 19.22 1.12
C LYS A 110 -2.24 18.47 2.01
N THR A 111 -2.40 18.60 3.32
CA THR A 111 -1.58 17.90 4.33
C THR A 111 -1.85 16.40 4.32
N GLU A 112 -0.89 15.62 4.85
CA GLU A 112 -0.94 14.16 4.88
C GLU A 112 -2.19 13.61 5.57
N ASP A 113 -2.64 14.25 6.65
CA ASP A 113 -3.83 13.85 7.41
C ASP A 113 -5.13 13.92 6.60
N LEU A 114 -5.12 14.68 5.52
CA LEU A 114 -6.28 14.85 4.66
C LEU A 114 -6.26 13.87 3.49
N TRP A 115 -5.13 13.20 3.22
CA TRP A 115 -5.00 12.24 2.13
C TRP A 115 -6.09 11.16 2.25
N ASN A 116 -6.66 10.79 1.11
CA ASN A 116 -7.80 9.87 1.09
C ASN A 116 -7.66 8.85 -0.05
N MET A 117 -8.68 8.01 -0.22
CA MET A 117 -8.65 6.94 -1.22
C MET A 117 -8.41 7.43 -2.66
N ASN A 118 -8.86 8.65 -3.01
CA ASN A 118 -8.60 9.24 -4.33
C ASN A 118 -7.14 9.63 -4.54
N ASP A 119 -6.39 9.86 -3.45
CA ASP A 119 -4.95 10.02 -3.48
C ASP A 119 -4.26 8.66 -3.58
N TYR A 120 -4.66 7.70 -2.73
CA TYR A 120 -4.04 6.37 -2.68
C TYR A 120 -4.21 5.57 -3.98
N ILE A 121 -5.35 5.70 -4.68
CA ILE A 121 -5.59 5.02 -5.96
C ILE A 121 -4.56 5.41 -7.03
N LYS A 122 -3.90 6.58 -6.90
CA LYS A 122 -2.85 7.00 -7.85
C LYS A 122 -1.64 6.07 -7.80
N ILE A 123 -1.35 5.48 -6.64
CA ILE A 123 -0.29 4.48 -6.48
C ILE A 123 -0.52 3.31 -7.43
N ASN A 124 -1.79 2.97 -7.72
CA ASN A 124 -2.16 1.85 -8.58
C ASN A 124 -2.31 2.21 -10.07
N LYS A 125 -2.57 3.47 -10.42
CA LYS A 125 -2.74 3.88 -11.84
C LYS A 125 -1.42 3.77 -12.62
N THR A 126 -1.41 3.00 -13.71
CA THR A 126 -0.35 2.97 -14.75
C THR A 126 -0.47 4.16 -15.70
#